data_AF-A0A5B2W1G2-F1
#
_entry.id   AF-A0A5B2W1G2-F1
#
_cell.length_a   1.000
_cell.length_b   1.000
_cell.length_c   1.000
_cell.angle_alpha   90.00
_cell.angle_beta   90.00
_cell.angle_gamma   90.00
#
_symmetry.space_group_name_H-M   'P 1'
#
loop_
_entity.id
_entity.type
_entity.pdbx_description
1 polymer ?
#
loop_
_entity_poly.entity_id
_entity_poly.type
_entity_poly.pdbx_seq_one_letter_code
_entity_poly.pdbx_strand_id
1 'polypeptide(L)'
;MRTYLLLFSLLAVAVFGCTNKEAAAPETGPVSGDCSTKQISSAYVYGLVQRTCTGCHSGSTAPLGADFNTLAKFRSFISNNEAVFRLRVTGPQADMPQGSGPLPQAVRDSISCWISNGMPE
;
A
#
# COMPACT_ATOMS: atom_id res chain seq x y z
N MET A 1 1.64 61.18 -7.86
CA MET A 1 0.59 60.31 -8.43
C MET A 1 1.13 59.00 -9.03
N ARG A 2 2.33 58.96 -9.66
CA ARG A 2 2.94 57.72 -10.19
C ARG A 2 3.54 56.77 -9.13
N THR A 3 3.90 57.27 -7.96
CA THR A 3 4.50 56.46 -6.88
C THR A 3 3.47 55.63 -6.08
N TYR A 4 2.24 56.10 -5.96
CA TYR A 4 1.15 55.34 -5.31
C TYR A 4 0.60 54.21 -6.19
N LEU A 5 0.75 54.34 -7.52
CA LEU A 5 0.32 53.35 -8.51
C LEU A 5 1.22 52.10 -8.52
N LEU A 6 2.49 52.25 -8.14
CA LEU A 6 3.43 51.13 -7.95
C LEU A 6 3.25 50.41 -6.61
N LEU A 7 2.81 51.13 -5.57
CA LEU A 7 2.52 50.54 -4.25
C LEU A 7 1.22 49.72 -4.23
N PHE A 8 0.23 50.08 -5.05
CA PHE A 8 -0.99 49.28 -5.17
C PHE A 8 -0.79 47.98 -5.96
N SER A 9 0.20 47.94 -6.88
CA SER A 9 0.44 46.77 -7.72
C SER A 9 1.22 45.65 -7.02
N LEU A 10 1.92 45.95 -5.92
CA LEU A 10 2.62 44.94 -5.11
C LEU A 10 1.71 44.21 -4.12
N LEU A 11 0.53 44.76 -3.81
CA LEU A 11 -0.41 44.17 -2.85
C LEU A 11 -1.34 43.11 -3.47
N ALA A 12 -1.44 43.06 -4.80
CA ALA A 12 -2.33 42.15 -5.52
C ALA A 12 -1.78 40.72 -5.70
N VAL A 13 -0.48 40.49 -5.46
CA VAL A 13 0.18 39.18 -5.65
C VAL A 13 0.03 38.25 -4.44
N ALA A 14 -0.44 38.76 -3.30
CA ALA A 14 -0.53 37.99 -2.06
C ALA A 14 -1.77 37.07 -1.94
N VAL A 15 -2.68 37.07 -2.92
CA VAL A 15 -3.97 36.34 -2.82
C VAL A 15 -4.07 35.09 -3.68
N PHE A 16 -3.09 34.81 -4.54
CA PHE A 16 -2.94 33.50 -5.20
C PHE A 16 -2.04 32.58 -4.37
N GLY A 17 -2.41 32.39 -3.09
CA GLY A 17 -1.82 31.33 -2.27
C GLY A 17 -2.39 29.99 -2.71
N CYS A 18 -1.58 29.16 -3.37
CA CYS A 18 -1.88 27.75 -3.54
C CYS A 18 -2.07 27.14 -2.15
N THR A 19 -3.30 26.72 -1.83
CA THR A 19 -3.54 25.90 -0.65
C THR A 19 -2.96 24.52 -0.96
N ASN A 20 -1.74 24.28 -0.47
CA ASN A 20 -1.18 22.94 -0.42
C ASN A 20 -2.08 22.18 0.56
N LYS A 21 -3.10 21.48 0.06
CA LYS A 21 -3.75 20.43 0.83
C LYS A 21 -2.66 19.39 1.05
N GLU A 22 -2.06 19.43 2.23
CA GLU A 22 -1.20 18.37 2.74
C GLU A 22 -1.95 17.05 2.45
N ALA A 23 -1.37 16.21 1.58
CA ALA A 23 -1.90 14.86 1.43
C ALA A 23 -1.84 14.23 2.81
N ALA A 24 -2.91 13.57 3.23
CA ALA A 24 -2.92 12.85 4.50
C ALA A 24 -1.65 11.99 4.57
N ALA A 25 -0.91 12.09 5.67
CA ALA A 25 0.30 11.30 5.85
C ALA A 25 -0.01 9.82 5.54
N PRO A 26 0.87 9.09 4.84
CA PRO A 26 0.65 7.67 4.60
C PRO A 26 0.40 6.99 5.94
N GLU A 27 -0.74 6.32 6.06
CA GLU A 27 -1.12 5.57 7.26
C GLU A 27 -0.04 4.50 7.49
N THR A 28 0.88 4.70 8.44
CA THR A 28 2.05 3.81 8.63
C THR A 28 1.69 2.53 9.41
N GLY A 29 0.41 2.22 9.57
CA GLY A 29 -0.09 1.12 10.40
C GLY A 29 -1.04 0.19 9.65
N PRO A 30 -1.30 -1.01 10.19
CA PRO A 30 -2.20 -1.96 9.58
C PRO A 30 -3.62 -1.41 9.57
N VAL A 31 -4.19 -1.33 8.37
CA VAL A 31 -5.47 -0.70 8.09
C VAL A 31 -6.58 -1.75 8.28
N SER A 32 -7.60 -1.40 9.06
CA SER A 32 -8.86 -2.14 9.17
C SER A 32 -10.02 -1.23 8.74
N GLY A 33 -10.97 -1.74 7.94
CA GLY A 33 -12.17 -1.01 7.53
C GLY A 33 -12.31 -0.81 6.02
N ASP A 34 -13.07 0.22 5.61
CA ASP A 34 -13.39 0.49 4.20
C ASP A 34 -12.12 0.86 3.40
N CYS A 35 -11.88 0.09 2.34
CA CYS A 35 -10.73 0.17 1.46
C CYS A 35 -10.85 1.19 0.33
N SER A 36 -12.05 1.71 0.08
CA SER A 36 -12.33 2.60 -1.04
C SER A 36 -11.58 3.94 -0.95
N THR A 37 -11.21 4.36 0.26
CA THR A 37 -10.57 5.67 0.52
C THR A 37 -9.11 5.54 1.00
N LYS A 38 -8.59 4.32 1.17
CA LYS A 38 -7.28 4.09 1.78
C LYS A 38 -6.20 3.97 0.70
N GLN A 39 -5.25 4.90 0.73
CA GLN A 39 -4.05 4.84 -0.11
C GLN A 39 -2.94 4.08 0.62
N ILE A 40 -2.88 2.78 0.39
CA ILE A 40 -1.81 1.93 0.92
C ILE A 40 -0.69 1.88 -0.13
N SER A 41 0.54 2.22 0.26
CA SER A 41 1.68 2.17 -0.66
C SER A 41 2.24 0.75 -0.82
N SER A 42 2.88 0.53 -1.96
CA SER A 42 3.62 -0.70 -2.24
C SER A 42 4.76 -0.91 -1.23
N ALA A 43 5.42 0.16 -0.78
CA ALA A 43 6.47 0.09 0.22
C ALA A 43 5.96 -0.47 1.56
N TYR A 44 4.78 -0.02 1.99
CA TYR A 44 4.16 -0.50 3.22
C TYR A 44 3.77 -1.99 3.12
N VAL A 45 3.05 -2.37 2.06
CA VAL A 45 2.65 -3.77 1.85
C VAL A 45 3.85 -4.67 1.68
N TYR A 46 4.84 -4.25 0.91
CA TYR A 46 6.01 -5.06 0.69
C TYR A 46 6.84 -5.24 1.98
N GLY A 47 6.89 -4.21 2.83
CA GLY A 47 7.46 -4.33 4.16
C GLY A 47 6.74 -5.39 5.01
N LEU A 48 5.40 -5.50 4.92
CA LEU A 48 4.65 -6.59 5.57
C LEU A 48 5.07 -7.95 4.98
N VAL A 49 5.05 -8.10 3.66
CA VAL A 49 5.39 -9.34 2.95
C VAL A 49 6.79 -9.83 3.29
N GLN A 50 7.76 -8.91 3.35
CA GLN A 50 9.13 -9.23 3.76
C GLN A 50 9.17 -9.82 5.17
N ARG A 51 8.48 -9.19 6.13
CA ARG A 51 8.47 -9.66 7.52
C ARG A 51 7.70 -10.97 7.72
N THR A 52 6.61 -11.18 7.00
CA THR A 52 5.66 -12.28 7.31
C THR A 52 5.74 -13.46 6.35
N CYS A 53 6.24 -13.29 5.13
CA CYS A 53 6.13 -14.31 4.08
C CYS A 53 7.49 -14.88 3.66
N THR A 54 8.54 -14.04 3.58
CA THR A 54 9.81 -14.44 2.94
C THR A 54 10.59 -15.51 3.69
N GLY A 55 10.28 -15.78 4.96
CA GLY A 55 10.86 -16.91 5.70
C GLY A 55 10.63 -18.27 5.04
N CYS A 56 9.50 -18.45 4.35
CA CYS A 56 9.19 -19.67 3.59
C CYS A 56 9.09 -19.41 2.07
N HIS A 57 8.82 -18.15 1.68
CA HIS A 57 8.57 -17.74 0.30
C HIS A 57 9.73 -16.91 -0.26
N SER A 58 10.94 -17.45 -0.20
CA SER A 58 12.14 -16.81 -0.76
C SER A 58 12.92 -17.77 -1.65
N GLY A 59 13.32 -17.27 -2.83
CA GLY A 59 14.23 -17.97 -3.74
C GLY A 59 13.61 -19.16 -4.46
N SER A 60 14.48 -20.04 -4.98
CA SER A 60 14.09 -21.17 -5.84
C SER A 60 13.34 -22.28 -5.11
N THR A 61 13.40 -22.32 -3.78
CA THR A 61 12.71 -23.31 -2.94
C THR A 61 11.31 -22.86 -2.53
N ALA A 62 10.87 -21.66 -2.94
CA ALA A 62 9.55 -21.16 -2.61
C ALA A 62 8.46 -22.11 -3.13
N PRO A 63 7.53 -22.58 -2.28
CA PRO A 63 6.48 -23.49 -2.68
C PRO A 63 5.65 -22.93 -3.85
N LEU A 64 5.36 -23.78 -4.84
CA LEU A 64 4.52 -23.41 -6.00
C LEU A 64 5.04 -22.20 -6.79
N GLY A 65 6.34 -21.91 -6.71
CA GLY A 65 6.95 -20.74 -7.37
C GLY A 65 6.54 -19.40 -6.76
N ALA A 66 5.95 -19.40 -5.56
CA ALA A 66 5.53 -18.20 -4.83
C ALA A 66 6.73 -17.51 -4.16
N ASP A 67 7.69 -17.04 -4.97
CA ASP A 67 8.88 -16.33 -4.51
C ASP A 67 8.60 -14.84 -4.30
N PHE A 68 8.73 -14.35 -3.06
CA PHE A 68 8.44 -12.97 -2.68
C PHE A 68 9.71 -12.16 -2.34
N ASN A 69 10.89 -12.61 -2.77
CA ASN A 69 12.16 -11.90 -2.55
C ASN A 69 12.25 -10.49 -3.15
N THR A 70 11.33 -10.14 -4.07
CA THR A 70 11.23 -8.77 -4.58
C THR A 70 9.77 -8.37 -4.72
N LEU A 71 9.48 -7.07 -4.64
CA LEU A 71 8.14 -6.54 -4.91
C LEU A 71 7.66 -6.92 -6.31
N ALA A 72 8.53 -6.90 -7.31
CA ALA A 72 8.19 -7.28 -8.68
C ALA A 72 7.73 -8.74 -8.78
N LYS A 73 8.43 -9.68 -8.12
CA LYS A 73 8.02 -11.08 -8.07
C LYS A 73 6.71 -11.28 -7.31
N PHE A 74 6.53 -10.57 -6.19
CA PHE A 74 5.27 -10.60 -5.45
C PHE A 74 4.10 -10.10 -6.30
N ARG A 75 4.23 -8.94 -6.96
CA ARG A 75 3.24 -8.40 -7.90
C ARG A 75 2.92 -9.39 -9.01
N SER A 76 3.95 -9.95 -9.65
CA SER A 76 3.80 -10.96 -10.69
C SER A 76 3.04 -12.19 -10.19
N PHE A 77 3.31 -12.66 -8.97
CA PHE A 77 2.58 -13.76 -8.39
C PHE A 77 1.11 -13.42 -8.17
N ILE A 78 0.80 -12.25 -7.60
CA ILE A 78 -0.59 -11.79 -7.40
C ILE A 78 -1.32 -11.69 -8.74
N SER A 79 -0.74 -11.04 -9.76
CA SER A 79 -1.38 -10.89 -11.07
C SER A 79 -1.75 -12.22 -11.74
N ASN A 80 -1.01 -13.29 -11.46
CA ASN A 80 -1.27 -14.61 -12.03
C ASN A 80 -2.06 -15.55 -11.10
N ASN A 81 -2.07 -15.29 -9.80
CA ASN A 81 -2.56 -16.23 -8.78
C ASN A 81 -3.40 -15.57 -7.68
N GLU A 82 -4.03 -14.43 -7.96
CA GLU A 82 -4.75 -13.63 -6.95
C GLU A 82 -5.77 -14.46 -6.15
N ALA A 83 -6.58 -15.28 -6.82
CA ALA A 83 -7.59 -16.11 -6.16
C ALA A 83 -6.97 -17.07 -5.12
N VAL A 84 -5.85 -17.71 -5.48
CA VAL A 84 -5.12 -18.61 -4.58
C VAL A 84 -4.50 -17.83 -3.43
N PHE A 85 -3.86 -16.70 -3.73
CA PHE A 85 -3.28 -15.84 -2.69
C PHE A 85 -4.35 -15.38 -1.69
N ARG A 86 -5.49 -14.90 -2.19
CA ARG A 86 -6.61 -14.49 -1.34
C ARG A 86 -7.12 -15.65 -0.51
N LEU A 87 -7.34 -16.83 -1.08
CA LEU A 87 -7.79 -18.01 -0.33
C LEU A 87 -6.87 -18.34 0.85
N ARG A 88 -5.55 -18.32 0.62
CA ARG A 88 -4.54 -18.78 1.60
C ARG A 88 -4.12 -17.70 2.59
N VAL A 89 -4.20 -16.42 2.23
CA VAL A 89 -3.65 -15.31 3.02
C VAL A 89 -4.72 -14.36 3.54
N THR A 90 -5.61 -13.84 2.70
CA THR A 90 -6.50 -12.73 3.10
C THR A 90 -7.95 -13.14 3.35
N GLY A 91 -8.39 -14.27 2.80
CA GLY A 91 -9.76 -14.77 2.84
C GLY A 91 -10.10 -15.56 4.10
N PRO A 92 -11.38 -15.88 4.35
CA PRO A 92 -11.84 -16.47 5.61
C PRO A 92 -11.21 -17.82 5.96
N GLN A 93 -10.67 -18.53 4.97
CA GLN A 93 -9.99 -19.83 5.11
C GLN A 93 -8.45 -19.69 5.14
N ALA A 94 -7.95 -18.47 5.40
CA ALA A 94 -6.52 -18.22 5.44
C ALA A 94 -5.80 -19.16 6.43
N ASP A 95 -4.72 -19.76 5.96
CA ASP A 95 -3.94 -20.76 6.68
C ASP A 95 -2.44 -20.48 6.61
N MET A 96 -2.06 -19.30 6.14
CA MET A 96 -0.69 -18.83 6.09
C MET A 96 -0.39 -17.87 7.27
N PRO A 97 0.75 -18.05 7.98
CA PRO A 97 1.77 -19.08 7.78
C PRO A 97 1.32 -20.49 8.23
N GLN A 98 1.76 -21.52 7.51
CA GLN A 98 1.41 -22.91 7.82
C GLN A 98 1.81 -23.27 9.26
N GLY A 99 0.90 -23.92 9.99
CA GLY A 99 1.12 -24.37 11.36
C GLY A 99 1.09 -23.29 12.44
N SER A 100 0.97 -22.00 12.07
CA SER A 100 0.93 -20.88 13.02
C SER A 100 -0.42 -20.16 13.07
N GLY A 101 -1.39 -20.59 12.25
CA GLY A 101 -2.66 -19.91 12.06
C GLY A 101 -2.55 -18.71 11.12
N PRO A 102 -3.68 -18.07 10.75
CA PRO A 102 -3.69 -16.94 9.84
C PRO A 102 -2.95 -15.73 10.43
N LEU A 103 -2.39 -14.90 9.54
CA LEU A 103 -1.88 -13.58 9.90
C LEU A 103 -2.94 -12.74 10.65
N PRO A 104 -2.53 -11.76 11.48
CA PRO A 104 -3.45 -10.83 12.13
C PRO A 104 -4.38 -10.16 11.12
N GLN A 105 -5.65 -9.98 11.48
CA GLN A 105 -6.69 -9.48 10.56
C GLN A 105 -6.30 -8.16 9.89
N ALA A 106 -5.76 -7.20 10.64
CA ALA A 106 -5.38 -5.90 10.09
C ALA A 106 -4.23 -5.98 9.05
N VAL A 107 -3.34 -6.99 9.14
CA VAL A 107 -2.32 -7.26 8.11
C VAL A 107 -2.98 -7.78 6.84
N ARG A 108 -3.90 -8.73 7.00
CA ARG A 108 -4.65 -9.35 5.90
C ARG A 108 -5.50 -8.31 5.17
N ASP A 109 -6.17 -7.44 5.91
CA ASP A 109 -6.96 -6.35 5.39
C ASP A 109 -6.08 -5.38 4.61
N SER A 110 -4.94 -4.96 5.16
CA SER A 110 -3.99 -4.07 4.45
C SER A 110 -3.54 -4.63 3.10
N ILE A 111 -3.16 -5.91 3.06
CA ILE A 111 -2.73 -6.58 1.82
C ILE A 111 -3.92 -6.70 0.84
N SER A 112 -5.09 -7.14 1.33
CA SER A 112 -6.31 -7.27 0.54
C SER A 112 -6.71 -5.95 -0.11
N CYS A 113 -6.65 -4.86 0.67
CA CYS A 113 -6.97 -3.51 0.25
C CYS A 113 -6.08 -3.04 -0.90
N TRP A 114 -4.77 -3.21 -0.73
CA TRP A 114 -3.78 -2.84 -1.73
C TRP A 114 -3.97 -3.61 -3.04
N ILE A 115 -4.22 -4.93 -2.95
CA ILE A 115 -4.52 -5.75 -4.14
C ILE A 115 -5.81 -5.26 -4.82
N SER A 116 -6.88 -5.05 -4.05
CA SER A 116 -8.18 -4.60 -4.58
C SER A 116 -8.12 -3.22 -5.26
N ASN A 117 -7.20 -2.36 -4.83
CA ASN A 117 -6.95 -1.05 -5.43
C ASN A 117 -5.97 -1.09 -6.62
N GLY A 118 -5.67 -2.28 -7.15
CA GLY A 118 -4.80 -2.43 -8.32
C GLY A 118 -3.30 -2.39 -8.02
N MET A 119 -2.92 -2.65 -6.76
CA MET A 119 -1.55 -2.63 -6.28
C MET A 119 -0.82 -1.30 -6.63
N PRO A 120 -1.31 -0.14 -6.17
CA PRO A 120 -0.65 1.14 -6.46
C PRO A 120 0.76 1.19 -5.88
N GLU A 121 1.59 2.10 -6.40
CA GLU A 121 2.94 2.37 -5.85
C GLU A 121 2.89 2.97 -4.45
#